data_AF-A0A9X5LSX7-F1
#
_entry.id   AF-A0A9X5LSX7-F1
#
_cell.length_a   1.000
_cell.length_b   1.000
_cell.length_c   1.000
_cell.angle_alpha   90.00
_cell.angle_beta   90.00
_cell.angle_gamma   90.00
#
_symmetry.space_group_name_H-M   'P 1'
#
loop_
_entity.id
_entity.type
_entity.pdbx_description
1 polymer ?
#
loop_
_entity_poly.entity_id
_entity_poly.type
_entity_poly.pdbx_seq_one_letter_code
_entity_poly.pdbx_strand_id
1 'polypeptide(L)' 'MGTGHFITLSEEECLELLSTRSAGRLAWTLDDDIELMPVTHQVVGHSLVMRIAPNAPHGPHRGGAADRLRGG' A
#
# COMPACT_ATOMS: atom_id res chain seq x y z
N MET A 1 25.49 18.74 -6.66
CA MET A 1 24.03 18.71 -6.91
C MET A 1 23.71 17.35 -7.50
N GLY A 2 23.24 16.41 -6.69
CA GLY A 2 22.96 15.05 -7.18
C GLY A 2 21.66 15.04 -7.98
N THR A 3 21.75 14.69 -9.26
CA THR A 3 20.58 14.40 -10.10
C THR A 3 19.92 13.13 -9.56
N GLY A 4 18.77 13.29 -8.90
CA GLY A 4 17.92 12.15 -8.55
C GLY A 4 17.44 11.49 -9.84
N HIS A 5 17.92 10.27 -10.10
CA HIS A 5 17.44 9.49 -11.24
C HIS A 5 16.21 8.70 -10.79
N PHE A 6 15.03 9.20 -11.15
CA PHE A 6 13.81 8.41 -11.02
C PHE A 6 13.89 7.24 -12.00
N ILE A 7 13.77 6.01 -11.49
CA ILE A 7 13.62 4.81 -12.30
C ILE A 7 12.17 4.34 -12.22
N THR A 8 11.66 3.85 -13.34
CA THR A 8 10.42 3.08 -13.36
C THR A 8 10.77 1.62 -13.12
N LEU A 9 10.09 0.99 -12.18
CA LEU A 9 10.25 -0.43 -11.89
C LEU A 9 9.17 -1.23 -12.63
N SER A 10 9.51 -2.46 -13.02
CA SER A 10 8.52 -3.44 -13.46
C SER A 10 7.63 -3.86 -12.27
N GLU A 11 6.49 -4.47 -12.58
CA GLU A 11 5.62 -5.05 -11.55
C GLU A 11 6.36 -6.12 -10.74
N GLU A 12 7.14 -6.97 -11.40
CA GLU A 12 7.94 -8.04 -10.78
C GLU A 12 8.97 -7.46 -9.82
N GLU A 13 9.70 -6.41 -10.22
CA GLU A 13 10.66 -5.71 -9.36
C GLU A 13 9.97 -5.09 -8.14
N CYS A 14 8.75 -4.54 -8.31
CA CYS A 14 7.98 -4.01 -7.19
C CYS A 14 7.58 -5.11 -6.21
N LEU A 15 7.11 -6.25 -6.71
CA LEU A 15 6.70 -7.39 -5.88
C LEU A 15 7.90 -8.01 -5.16
N GLU A 16 9.06 -8.14 -5.82
CA GLU A 16 10.30 -8.58 -5.21
C GLU A 16 10.71 -7.65 -4.06
N LEU A 17 10.71 -6.33 -4.29
CA LEU A 17 11.02 -5.35 -3.24
C LEU A 17 10.05 -5.44 -2.07
N LEU A 18 8.74 -5.54 -2.34
CA LEU A 18 7.71 -5.69 -1.31
C LEU A 18 7.85 -7.00 -0.52
N SER A 19 8.35 -8.08 -1.15
CA SER A 19 8.57 -9.36 -0.50
C SER A 19 9.74 -9.35 0.50
N THR A 20 10.68 -8.40 0.37
CA THR A 20 11.84 -8.29 1.26
C THR A 20 11.51 -7.75 2.66
N ARG A 21 10.30 -7.22 2.86
CA ARG A 21 9.84 -6.63 4.12
C ARG A 21 8.44 -7.12 4.45
N SER A 22 8.12 -7.18 5.75
CA SER A 22 6.79 -7.58 6.24
C SER A 22 6.03 -6.44 6.92
N ALA A 23 6.58 -5.22 6.87
CA ALA A 23 5.98 -4.01 7.43
C ALA A 23 6.05 -2.85 6.44
N GLY A 24 4.98 -2.07 6.38
CA GLY A 24 4.81 -0.93 5.49
C GLY A 24 3.89 0.14 6.07
N ARG A 25 3.50 1.09 5.23
CA ARG A 25 2.55 2.14 5.57
C ARG A 25 1.46 2.16 4.51
N LEU A 26 0.21 2.26 4.95
CA LEU A 26 -0.92 2.57 4.11
C LEU A 26 -1.25 4.04 4.29
N ALA A 27 -1.41 4.76 3.18
CA ALA A 27 -1.80 6.17 3.17
C ALA A 27 -3.09 6.33 2.36
N TRP A 28 -3.98 7.20 2.82
CA TRP A 28 -5.17 7.59 2.08
C TRP A 28 -5.54 9.03 2.40
N THR A 29 -6.42 9.60 1.57
CA THR A 29 -7.00 10.92 1.77
C THR A 29 -8.36 10.79 2.44
N LEU A 30 -8.62 11.57 3.48
CA LEU A 30 -9.92 11.71 4.14
C LEU A 30 -10.15 13.18 4.46
N ASP A 31 -11.27 13.75 4.02
CA ASP A 31 -11.65 15.14 4.30
C ASP A 31 -10.50 16.15 4.07
N ASP A 32 -9.81 16.01 2.94
CA ASP A 32 -8.62 16.79 2.52
C ASP A 32 -7.34 16.61 3.37
N ASP A 33 -7.37 15.74 4.37
CA ASP A 33 -6.20 15.32 5.14
C ASP A 33 -5.60 14.01 4.63
N ILE A 34 -4.29 13.82 4.88
CA ILE A 34 -3.58 12.57 4.62
C ILE A 34 -3.47 11.80 5.93
N GLU A 35 -4.08 10.63 5.96
CA GLU A 35 -3.87 9.68 7.05
C GLU A 35 -2.83 8.63 6.68
N LEU A 36 -2.04 8.22 7.68
CA LEU A 36 -0.95 7.25 7.54
C LEU A 36 -1.05 6.22 8.65
N MET A 37 -1.14 4.93 8.28
CA MET A 37 -1.20 3.83 9.24
C MET A 37 -0.09 2.80 8.97
N PRO A 38 0.67 2.38 9.99
CA PRO A 38 1.58 1.25 9.86
C PRO A 38 0.79 -0.05 9.70
N VAL A 39 1.22 -0.90 8.77
CA VAL A 39 0.60 -2.22 8.52
C VAL A 39 1.67 -3.29 8.44
N THR A 40 1.31 -4.51 8.82
CA THR A 40 2.09 -5.68 8.41
C THR A 40 1.51 -6.23 7.11
N HIS A 41 2.36 -6.56 6.14
CA HIS A 41 1.95 -7.03 4.83
C HIS A 41 2.70 -8.29 4.40
N GLN A 42 2.15 -8.98 3.40
CA GLN A 42 2.77 -10.11 2.74
C GLN A 42 2.36 -10.14 1.26
N VAL A 43 3.28 -10.53 0.38
CA VAL A 43 3.00 -10.82 -1.03
C VAL A 43 2.52 -12.27 -1.16
N VAL A 44 1.37 -12.47 -1.81
CA VAL A 44 0.78 -13.78 -2.11
C VAL A 44 0.44 -13.82 -3.59
N GLY A 45 1.25 -14.53 -4.38
CA GLY A 45 1.17 -14.45 -5.84
C GLY A 45 1.40 -13.01 -6.31
N HIS A 46 0.44 -12.45 -7.04
CA HIS A 46 0.43 -11.04 -7.50
C HIS A 46 -0.44 -10.14 -6.61
N SER A 47 -0.62 -10.49 -5.34
CA SER A 47 -1.46 -9.72 -4.41
C SER A 47 -0.69 -9.30 -3.17
N LEU A 48 -0.93 -8.08 -2.72
CA LEU A 48 -0.44 -7.57 -1.44
C LEU A 48 -1.55 -7.72 -0.39
N VAL A 49 -1.34 -8.60 0.58
CA VAL A 49 -2.27 -8.80 1.69
C VAL A 49 -1.76 -8.05 2.90
N MET A 50 -2.65 -7.29 3.55
CA MET A 50 -2.31 -6.49 4.73
C MET A 50 -3.17 -6.94 5.90
N ARG A 51 -2.57 -6.94 7.10
CA ARG A 51 -3.30 -7.14 8.35
C ARG A 51 -3.62 -5.78 8.97
N ILE A 52 -4.90 -5.53 9.17
CA ILE A 52 -5.44 -4.32 9.79
C ILE A 52 -6.19 -4.73 11.05
N ALA A 53 -6.03 -3.98 12.14
CA ALA A 53 -6.78 -4.23 13.36
C ALA A 53 -8.29 -4.03 13.12
N PRO A 54 -9.18 -4.87 13.68
CA PRO A 54 -10.62 -4.74 13.45
C PRO A 54 -11.21 -3.38 13.86
N ASN A 55 -10.56 -2.71 14.82
CA ASN A 55 -10.91 -1.40 15.35
C ASN A 55 -10.01 -0.29 14.83
N ALA A 56 -9.19 -0.54 13.80
CA ALA A 56 -8.48 0.54 13.13
C ALA A 56 -9.52 1.57 12.65
N PRO A 57 -9.27 2.88 12.82
CA PRO A 57 -10.24 3.94 12.50
C PRO A 57 -10.85 3.81 11.11
N HIS A 58 -10.11 3.19 10.18
CA HIS A 58 -10.50 2.95 8.78
C HIS A 58 -10.28 1.49 8.37
N GLY A 59 -10.80 0.55 9.17
CA GLY A 59 -10.94 -0.85 8.74
C GLY A 59 -11.69 -0.95 7.39
N PRO A 60 -11.54 -2.08 6.65
CA PRO A 60 -11.88 -2.22 5.23
C PRO A 60 -13.36 -2.00 4.84
N HIS A 61 -14.22 -1.60 5.78
CA HIS A 61 -15.65 -1.35 5.58
C HIS A 61 -16.01 0.11 5.24
N ARG A 62 -15.04 1.02 5.14
CA ARG A 62 -15.28 2.38 4.64
C ARG A 62 -14.26 2.68 3.54
N GLY A 63 -14.77 2.85 2.32
CA GLY A 63 -14.02 2.76 1.06
C GLY A 63 -12.71 3.56 1.00
N GLY A 64 -11.73 3.06 0.25
CA GLY A 64 -10.51 3.81 -0.02
C GLY A 64 -9.48 3.13 -0.91
N ALA A 65 -9.11 1.87 -0.63
CA ALA A 65 -7.94 1.27 -1.30
C ALA A 65 -8.25 0.10 -2.26
N ALA A 66 -9.20 -0.78 -1.93
CA ALA A 66 -9.51 -1.96 -2.76
C ALA A 66 -10.43 -1.65 -3.94
N ASP A 67 -11.21 -0.58 -3.88
CA ASP A 67 -12.26 -0.27 -4.85
C ASP A 67 -11.72 0.41 -6.13
N ARG A 68 -10.51 1.00 -6.06
CA ARG A 68 -9.91 1.74 -7.18
C ARG A 68 -9.09 0.86 -8.15
N LEU A 69 -8.73 -0.37 -7.76
CA LEU A 69 -7.97 -1.30 -8.61
C LEU A 69 -8.87 -2.14 -9.56
N ARG A 70 -10.19 -1.89 -9.59
CA ARG A 70 -11.15 -2.58 -10.48
C ARG A 70 -11.81 -1.68 -11.53
N GLY A 71 -11.43 -0.40 -11.61
CA GLY A 71 -11.99 0.53 -12.61
C GLY A 71 -10.90 1.33 -13.31
N GLY A 72 -10.56 0.94 -14.54
CA GLY A 72 -9.61 1.63 -15.40
C GLY A 72 -8.93 0.69 -16.38
#